data_AF-L8M0D0-F1
#
_entry.id   AF-L8M0D0-F1
#
_cell.length_a   1.000
_cell.length_b   1.000
_cell.length_c   1.000
_cell.angle_alpha   90.00
_cell.angle_beta   90.00
_cell.angle_gamma   90.00
#
_symmetry.space_group_name_H-M   'P 1'
#
loop_
_entity.id
_entity.type
_entity.pdbx_description
1 polymer ?
#
loop_
_entity_poly.entity_id
_entity_poly.type
_entity_poly.pdbx_seq_one_letter_code
_entity_poly.pdbx_strand_id
1 'polypeptide(L)'
;MQDKLLFVQFMHPGCEHSPDQGNRNHISWNTRKQHKRKFLKNPGKYLENNCSKDSDLVFWGEWEAQSDVIQNFDEIREGYPKYLYQPYYSITHNKKGLQNTDPLVFGNNFHYVFCYQDQFSQLKSLKRGSVILFGSQKSGKFILDTVFVVDKYYELILDNNLSIEKIKSQVSLVYADVTLSQIININNTCNTGSNNNCTKGSVFRLYFGATVENLVDEMFSFFPCLPYKDNMIKGFKRPVIYIPEVINHGKNQGVKFTPSSTSSAKATIQDNYRNWQKVKEQVEAQKLKIGVYTELPQKR
;
A
#
# COMPACT_ATOMS: atom_id res chain seq x y z
N MET A 1 22.12 -2.08 -11.29
CA MET A 1 20.97 -2.24 -12.21
C MET A 1 20.56 -0.86 -12.68
N GLN A 2 20.29 -0.65 -13.97
CA GLN A 2 19.89 0.68 -14.44
C GLN A 2 18.43 0.97 -14.04
N ASP A 3 18.20 2.16 -13.50
CA ASP A 3 16.86 2.62 -13.12
C ASP A 3 15.95 2.75 -14.34
N LYS A 4 14.71 2.29 -14.20
CA LYS A 4 13.69 2.26 -15.24
C LYS A 4 12.43 3.00 -14.79
N LEU A 5 11.87 3.77 -15.72
CA LEU A 5 10.57 4.37 -15.56
C LEU A 5 9.50 3.35 -15.94
N LEU A 6 8.64 2.97 -14.99
CA LEU A 6 7.67 1.90 -15.17
C LEU A 6 6.29 2.30 -14.66
N PHE A 7 5.25 1.78 -15.33
CA PHE A 7 3.90 1.72 -14.80
C PHE A 7 3.63 0.27 -14.37
N VAL A 8 3.35 0.06 -13.09
CA VAL A 8 3.33 -1.26 -12.46
C VAL A 8 1.93 -1.58 -11.97
N GLN A 9 1.33 -2.65 -12.46
CA GLN A 9 0.16 -3.25 -11.83
C GLN A 9 0.66 -4.29 -10.82
N PHE A 10 0.40 -4.04 -9.54
CA PHE A 10 0.82 -4.89 -8.43
C PHE A 10 -0.39 -5.65 -7.88
N MET A 11 -0.48 -6.94 -8.22
CA MET A 11 -1.56 -7.82 -7.74
C MET A 11 -1.17 -8.44 -6.42
N HIS A 12 -1.77 -7.90 -5.36
CA HIS A 12 -1.63 -8.43 -4.01
C HIS A 12 -3.00 -8.95 -3.55
N PRO A 13 -3.32 -10.24 -3.82
CA PRO A 13 -4.61 -10.79 -3.47
C PRO A 13 -4.76 -10.84 -1.94
N GLY A 14 -5.71 -10.05 -1.43
CA GLY A 14 -6.07 -10.04 -0.01
C GLY A 14 -7.59 -10.03 0.12
N CYS A 15 -8.13 -11.02 0.83
CA CYS A 15 -9.51 -10.92 1.30
C CYS A 15 -9.60 -9.91 2.44
N GLU A 16 -10.81 -9.45 2.73
CA GLU A 16 -11.06 -8.67 3.94
C GLU A 16 -10.60 -9.46 5.18
N HIS A 17 -9.95 -8.78 6.13
CA HIS A 17 -9.63 -9.39 7.41
C HIS A 17 -10.92 -9.64 8.19
N SER A 18 -10.90 -10.53 9.17
CA SER A 18 -12.07 -10.81 10.01
C SER A 18 -11.65 -10.68 11.47
N PRO A 19 -12.58 -10.28 12.35
CA PRO A 19 -12.33 -10.22 13.79
C PRO A 19 -11.76 -11.53 14.34
N ASP A 20 -11.02 -11.42 15.43
CA ASP A 20 -10.43 -12.59 16.10
C ASP A 20 -11.52 -13.54 16.61
N GLN A 21 -11.22 -14.84 16.61
CA GLN A 21 -12.11 -15.82 17.22
C GLN A 21 -12.21 -15.54 18.73
N GLY A 22 -13.44 -15.41 19.23
CA GLY A 22 -13.70 -15.07 20.63
C GLY A 22 -13.63 -13.59 20.97
N ASN A 23 -13.16 -12.72 20.06
CA ASN A 23 -13.19 -11.27 20.24
C ASN A 23 -13.64 -10.55 18.96
N ARG A 24 -14.95 -10.32 18.85
CA ARG A 24 -15.56 -9.67 17.67
C ARG A 24 -15.22 -8.18 17.53
N ASN A 25 -14.66 -7.57 18.57
CA ASN A 25 -14.34 -6.15 18.61
C ASN A 25 -12.86 -5.87 18.35
N HIS A 26 -12.06 -6.89 18.05
CA HIS A 26 -10.62 -6.77 17.91
C HIS A 26 -10.07 -7.61 16.76
N ILE A 27 -8.96 -7.14 16.20
CA ILE A 27 -8.10 -7.89 15.31
C ILE A 27 -6.66 -7.82 15.81
N SER A 28 -6.08 -8.98 16.06
CA SER A 28 -4.66 -9.15 16.35
C SER A 28 -3.80 -8.88 15.12
N TRP A 29 -2.51 -8.67 15.36
CA TRP A 29 -1.54 -8.57 14.28
C TRP A 29 -1.58 -9.84 13.41
N ASN A 30 -1.70 -9.67 12.10
CA ASN A 30 -1.76 -10.79 11.16
C ASN A 30 -0.47 -11.61 11.19
N THR A 31 -0.61 -12.90 11.48
CA THR A 31 0.46 -13.90 11.47
C THR A 31 0.30 -14.93 10.34
N ARG A 32 -0.74 -14.79 9.52
CA ARG A 32 -1.04 -15.72 8.43
C ARG A 32 -0.16 -15.40 7.23
N LYS A 33 0.08 -16.40 6.37
CA LYS A 33 0.92 -16.24 5.16
C LYS A 33 0.41 -15.19 4.17
N GLN A 34 -0.90 -14.92 4.14
CA GLN A 34 -1.48 -13.94 3.21
C GLN A 34 -1.77 -12.63 3.95
N HIS A 35 -1.36 -11.53 3.34
CA HIS A 35 -1.81 -10.19 3.71
C HIS A 35 -3.33 -10.08 3.58
N LYS A 36 -3.91 -9.15 4.34
CA LYS A 36 -5.35 -8.92 4.36
C LYS A 36 -5.65 -7.46 4.03
N ARG A 37 -6.92 -7.20 3.74
CA ARG A 37 -7.43 -5.85 3.51
C ARG A 37 -8.34 -5.46 4.65
N LYS A 38 -8.23 -4.22 5.10
CA LYS A 38 -9.13 -3.65 6.09
C LYS A 38 -9.80 -2.43 5.49
N PHE A 39 -11.06 -2.24 5.85
CA PHE A 39 -11.74 -0.97 5.62
C PHE A 39 -11.59 -0.13 6.88
N LEU A 40 -10.80 0.94 6.77
CA LEU A 40 -10.22 1.66 7.89
C LEU A 40 -10.93 2.99 8.05
N LYS A 41 -11.12 3.43 9.30
CA LYS A 41 -11.44 4.81 9.69
C LYS A 41 -10.19 5.44 10.32
N ASN A 42 -9.75 6.56 9.80
CA ASN A 42 -8.63 7.30 10.38
C ASN A 42 -8.66 8.79 9.97
N PRO A 43 -8.21 9.74 10.81
CA PRO A 43 -8.09 11.14 10.42
C PRO A 43 -7.17 11.31 9.21
N GLY A 44 -7.48 12.26 8.33
CA GLY A 44 -6.70 12.48 7.13
C GLY A 44 -7.17 13.64 6.27
N LYS A 45 -6.60 13.70 5.06
CA LYS A 45 -6.92 14.71 4.05
C LYS A 45 -7.29 14.07 2.72
N TYR A 46 -8.30 14.63 2.07
CA TYR A 46 -8.70 14.26 0.72
C TYR A 46 -8.79 15.50 -0.19
N LEU A 47 -8.71 15.28 -1.49
CA LEU A 47 -8.91 16.34 -2.48
C LEU A 47 -10.36 16.42 -2.93
N GLU A 48 -10.88 17.65 -2.97
CA GLU A 48 -12.14 18.01 -3.58
C GLU A 48 -11.97 19.30 -4.37
N ASN A 49 -12.25 19.26 -5.68
CA ASN A 49 -12.02 20.38 -6.60
C ASN A 49 -10.57 20.93 -6.51
N ASN A 50 -9.60 20.03 -6.39
CA ASN A 50 -8.16 20.32 -6.18
C ASN A 50 -7.84 21.07 -4.88
N CYS A 51 -8.79 21.23 -3.96
CA CYS A 51 -8.55 21.73 -2.61
C CYS A 51 -8.44 20.57 -1.62
N SER A 52 -7.45 20.66 -0.73
CA SER A 52 -7.31 19.72 0.39
C SER A 52 -8.40 19.98 1.44
N LYS A 53 -8.99 18.91 1.97
CA LYS A 53 -10.03 18.92 3.00
C LYS A 53 -9.68 17.93 4.10
N ASP A 54 -9.68 18.40 5.34
CA ASP A 54 -9.52 17.57 6.53
C ASP A 54 -10.83 16.87 6.90
N SER A 55 -10.74 15.58 7.27
CA SER A 55 -11.87 14.78 7.76
C SER A 55 -11.35 13.49 8.39
N ASP A 56 -12.18 12.85 9.22
CA ASP A 56 -12.08 11.39 9.35
C ASP A 56 -12.33 10.77 7.97
N LEU A 57 -11.44 9.91 7.49
CA LEU A 57 -11.58 9.22 6.22
C LEU A 57 -11.94 7.76 6.43
N VAL A 58 -12.76 7.22 5.54
CA VAL A 58 -12.89 5.79 5.37
C VAL A 58 -12.25 5.35 4.06
N PHE A 59 -11.49 4.25 4.08
CA PHE A 59 -10.78 3.74 2.91
C PHE A 59 -10.42 2.26 3.05
N TRP A 60 -10.18 1.60 1.91
CA TRP A 60 -9.58 0.28 1.89
C TRP A 60 -8.06 0.40 1.91
N GLY A 61 -7.39 -0.39 2.74
CA GLY A 61 -5.94 -0.41 2.80
C GLY A 61 -5.40 -1.73 3.33
N GLU A 62 -4.08 -1.86 3.22
CA GLU A 62 -3.33 -2.87 3.95
C GLU A 62 -2.95 -2.30 5.32
N TRP A 63 -3.24 -3.05 6.37
CA TRP A 63 -2.81 -2.77 7.73
C TRP A 63 -2.75 -4.07 8.52
N GLU A 64 -1.54 -4.58 8.70
CA GLU A 64 -1.32 -5.91 9.27
C GLU A 64 -1.29 -5.92 10.80
N ALA A 65 -0.94 -4.79 11.43
CA ALA A 65 -0.95 -4.65 12.88
C ALA A 65 -2.39 -4.60 13.44
N GLN A 66 -2.50 -4.39 14.75
CA GLN A 66 -3.76 -4.50 15.49
C GLN A 66 -4.84 -3.51 15.01
N SER A 67 -6.11 -3.82 15.25
CA SER A 67 -7.20 -2.88 15.01
C SER A 67 -8.38 -3.15 15.94
N ASP A 68 -9.09 -2.09 16.30
CA ASP A 68 -10.43 -2.22 16.88
C ASP A 68 -11.45 -2.36 15.77
N VAL A 69 -12.50 -3.14 16.01
CA VAL A 69 -13.69 -3.18 15.16
C VAL A 69 -14.69 -2.21 15.75
N ILE A 70 -14.86 -1.07 15.08
CA ILE A 70 -15.71 0.03 15.58
C ILE A 70 -17.12 -0.03 14.99
N GLN A 71 -17.32 -0.79 13.91
CA GLN A 71 -18.64 -0.99 13.33
C GLN A 71 -18.70 -2.32 12.54
N ASN A 72 -19.85 -3.01 12.65
CA ASN A 72 -20.24 -4.08 11.73
C ASN A 72 -21.26 -3.53 10.74
N PHE A 73 -21.08 -3.78 9.45
CA PHE A 73 -22.09 -3.44 8.45
C PHE A 73 -23.09 -4.58 8.31
N ASP A 74 -24.37 -4.30 8.54
CA ASP A 74 -25.44 -5.30 8.50
C ASP A 74 -25.65 -5.85 7.07
N GLU A 75 -25.37 -5.02 6.06
CA GLU A 75 -25.55 -5.35 4.66
C GLU A 75 -24.30 -5.99 4.05
N ILE A 76 -24.23 -7.32 4.10
CA ILE A 76 -23.16 -8.09 3.46
C ILE A 76 -23.45 -8.21 1.96
N ARG A 77 -22.97 -7.23 1.19
CA ARG A 77 -22.98 -7.27 -0.28
C ARG A 77 -21.59 -7.57 -0.83
N GLU A 78 -21.53 -8.30 -1.95
CA GLU A 78 -20.25 -8.65 -2.56
C GLU A 78 -19.41 -7.40 -2.89
N GLY A 79 -18.20 -7.36 -2.33
CA GLY A 79 -17.22 -6.29 -2.58
C GLY A 79 -17.36 -5.07 -1.67
N TYR A 80 -18.43 -5.00 -0.88
CA TYR A 80 -18.52 -4.06 0.23
C TYR A 80 -17.81 -4.60 1.47
N PRO A 81 -17.31 -3.72 2.36
CA PRO A 81 -16.73 -4.15 3.61
C PRO A 81 -17.81 -4.70 4.54
N LYS A 82 -17.43 -5.68 5.36
CA LYS A 82 -18.23 -6.20 6.45
C LYS A 82 -17.96 -5.45 7.75
N TYR A 83 -16.75 -4.91 7.90
CA TYR A 83 -16.28 -4.31 9.13
C TYR A 83 -15.65 -2.94 8.89
N LEU A 84 -15.79 -2.02 9.84
CA LEU A 84 -15.02 -0.80 9.92
C LEU A 84 -14.00 -0.92 11.05
N TYR A 85 -12.74 -0.67 10.72
CA TYR A 85 -11.62 -0.83 11.64
C TYR A 85 -11.01 0.51 12.02
N GLN A 86 -10.59 0.66 13.26
CA GLN A 86 -9.68 1.73 13.67
C GLN A 86 -8.27 1.16 13.90
N PRO A 87 -7.26 1.59 13.13
CA PRO A 87 -5.92 1.04 13.23
C PRO A 87 -5.20 1.55 14.48
N TYR A 88 -4.44 0.67 15.12
CA TYR A 88 -3.46 1.00 16.16
C TYR A 88 -2.37 -0.07 16.15
N TYR A 89 -1.28 0.14 16.88
CA TYR A 89 -0.28 -0.92 17.02
C TYR A 89 0.28 -0.99 18.44
N SER A 90 0.60 -2.21 18.85
CA SER A 90 1.32 -2.48 20.10
C SER A 90 2.49 -3.39 19.78
N ILE A 91 3.67 -3.04 20.30
CA ILE A 91 4.87 -3.86 20.12
C ILE A 91 4.75 -5.07 21.02
N THR A 92 4.56 -6.24 20.43
CA THR A 92 4.60 -7.51 21.16
C THR A 92 6.05 -7.91 21.43
N HIS A 93 6.30 -8.56 22.58
CA HIS A 93 7.63 -9.12 22.88
C HIS A 93 8.03 -10.22 21.89
N ASN A 94 7.05 -10.99 21.39
CA ASN A 94 7.26 -11.97 20.34
C ASN A 94 6.89 -11.38 18.97
N LYS A 95 7.91 -11.12 18.14
CA LYS A 95 7.75 -10.59 16.78
C LYS A 95 7.79 -11.67 15.69
N LYS A 96 7.84 -12.96 16.07
CA LYS A 96 7.97 -14.05 15.11
C LYS A 96 6.68 -14.22 14.30
N GLY A 97 6.82 -14.21 12.97
CA GLY A 97 5.72 -14.50 12.04
C GLY A 97 4.71 -13.36 11.85
N LEU A 98 4.98 -12.16 12.36
CA LEU A 98 4.15 -10.98 12.11
C LEU A 98 4.32 -10.51 10.66
N GLN A 99 3.22 -10.24 9.96
CA GLN A 99 3.25 -9.65 8.62
C GLN A 99 3.59 -8.17 8.66
N ASN A 100 4.33 -7.68 7.67
CA ASN A 100 4.61 -6.26 7.49
C ASN A 100 3.44 -5.56 6.77
N THR A 101 3.25 -4.26 7.02
CA THR A 101 2.32 -3.45 6.22
C THR A 101 3.07 -2.82 5.04
N ASP A 102 2.75 -3.19 3.81
CA ASP A 102 3.43 -2.67 2.62
C ASP A 102 2.53 -2.67 1.35
N PRO A 103 2.14 -1.50 0.81
CA PRO A 103 2.63 -0.17 1.15
C PRO A 103 2.03 0.38 2.45
N LEU A 104 2.80 1.24 3.14
CA LEU A 104 2.28 2.06 4.24
C LEU A 104 1.79 3.41 3.68
N VAL A 105 0.50 3.70 3.84
CA VAL A 105 -0.13 4.95 3.36
C VAL A 105 -0.29 6.03 4.43
N PHE A 106 0.22 5.78 5.64
CA PHE A 106 0.04 6.65 6.79
C PHE A 106 1.24 7.60 6.99
N GLY A 107 0.95 8.81 7.46
CA GLY A 107 1.93 9.87 7.69
C GLY A 107 2.22 10.73 6.46
N ASN A 108 3.31 11.49 6.53
CA ASN A 108 3.63 12.53 5.53
C ASN A 108 3.98 11.99 4.15
N ASN A 109 4.47 10.74 4.08
CA ASN A 109 4.81 10.08 2.82
C ASN A 109 4.27 8.67 2.84
N PHE A 110 3.86 8.18 1.68
CA PHE A 110 3.65 6.76 1.50
C PHE A 110 5.01 6.08 1.41
N HIS A 111 5.11 4.87 1.95
CA HIS A 111 6.34 4.09 1.90
C HIS A 111 6.05 2.73 1.29
N TYR A 112 7.00 2.23 0.51
CA TYR A 112 6.93 0.90 -0.08
C TYR A 112 8.29 0.20 -0.03
N VAL A 113 8.34 -1.02 0.51
CA VAL A 113 9.57 -1.78 0.67
C VAL A 113 9.33 -3.29 0.83
N PHE A 114 10.14 -4.10 0.11
CA PHE A 114 10.21 -5.57 0.13
C PHE A 114 9.22 -6.34 -0.72
N CYS A 115 7.91 -6.10 -0.64
CA CYS A 115 6.94 -7.01 -1.23
C CYS A 115 7.28 -7.28 -2.71
N TYR A 116 7.54 -8.55 -3.05
CA TYR A 116 7.95 -8.98 -4.38
C TYR A 116 9.27 -8.42 -4.95
N GLN A 117 10.03 -7.60 -4.23
CA GLN A 117 11.30 -7.06 -4.75
C GLN A 117 12.35 -8.14 -5.02
N ASP A 118 12.44 -9.20 -4.19
CA ASP A 118 13.35 -10.32 -4.46
C ASP A 118 12.91 -11.21 -5.61
N GLN A 119 11.59 -11.27 -5.84
CA GLN A 119 11.03 -12.06 -6.93
C GLN A 119 11.12 -11.31 -8.26
N PHE A 120 11.07 -9.98 -8.23
CA PHE A 120 11.09 -9.13 -9.42
C PHE A 120 12.06 -7.98 -9.23
N SER A 121 13.26 -8.16 -9.76
CA SER A 121 14.36 -7.17 -9.69
C SER A 121 14.02 -5.81 -10.29
N GLN A 122 13.04 -5.74 -11.21
CA GLN A 122 12.51 -4.48 -11.73
C GLN A 122 11.93 -3.60 -10.62
N LEU A 123 11.34 -4.19 -9.56
CA LEU A 123 10.86 -3.44 -8.39
C LEU A 123 12.00 -2.88 -7.55
N LYS A 124 13.24 -3.33 -7.74
CA LYS A 124 14.46 -2.76 -7.13
C LYS A 124 15.14 -1.70 -8.01
N SER A 125 14.53 -1.33 -9.14
CA SER A 125 15.09 -0.38 -10.10
C SER A 125 14.08 0.64 -10.62
N LEU A 126 13.01 0.91 -9.87
CA LEU A 126 12.05 1.96 -10.22
C LEU A 126 12.68 3.35 -10.11
N LYS A 127 12.61 4.12 -11.20
CA LYS A 127 13.03 5.52 -11.29
C LYS A 127 11.96 6.45 -10.71
N ARG A 128 12.34 7.64 -10.21
CA ARG A 128 11.43 8.77 -9.94
C ARG A 128 10.45 8.97 -11.10
N GLY A 129 9.16 9.09 -10.80
CA GLY A 129 8.05 9.16 -11.75
C GLY A 129 7.45 7.81 -12.13
N SER A 130 7.98 6.69 -11.62
CA SER A 130 7.32 5.39 -11.77
C SER A 130 6.04 5.34 -10.96
N VAL A 131 5.03 4.64 -11.45
CA VAL A 131 3.71 4.52 -10.81
C VAL A 131 3.44 3.05 -10.49
N ILE A 132 2.97 2.76 -9.28
CA ILE A 132 2.55 1.42 -8.85
C ILE A 132 1.08 1.49 -8.45
N LEU A 133 0.27 0.60 -9.04
CA LEU A 133 -1.12 0.38 -8.65
C LEU A 133 -1.19 -0.87 -7.80
N PHE A 134 -1.36 -0.71 -6.50
CA PHE A 134 -1.63 -1.81 -5.58
C PHE A 134 -3.11 -2.14 -5.63
N GLY A 135 -3.43 -3.42 -5.80
CA GLY A 135 -4.82 -3.85 -5.84
C GLY A 135 -4.99 -5.36 -5.87
N SER A 136 -6.22 -5.78 -6.13
CA SER A 136 -6.60 -7.19 -6.22
C SER A 136 -7.43 -7.46 -7.47
N GLN A 137 -7.60 -8.73 -7.80
CA GLN A 137 -8.50 -9.16 -8.84
C GLN A 137 -9.83 -9.55 -8.20
N LYS A 138 -10.94 -9.04 -8.74
CA LYS A 138 -12.29 -9.48 -8.37
C LYS A 138 -13.20 -9.57 -9.60
N SER A 139 -13.79 -10.74 -9.82
CA SER A 139 -14.79 -10.99 -10.89
C SER A 139 -14.35 -10.49 -12.28
N GLY A 140 -13.21 -10.97 -12.76
CA GLY A 140 -12.54 -10.54 -13.99
C GLY A 140 -12.02 -9.09 -14.03
N LYS A 141 -12.03 -8.34 -12.92
CA LYS A 141 -11.65 -6.91 -12.90
C LYS A 141 -10.50 -6.61 -11.94
N PHE A 142 -9.72 -5.58 -12.25
CA PHE A 142 -8.72 -5.03 -11.33
C PHE A 142 -9.39 -4.00 -10.43
N ILE A 143 -9.30 -4.21 -9.11
CA ILE A 143 -9.82 -3.29 -8.09
C ILE A 143 -8.64 -2.67 -7.32
N LEU A 144 -8.65 -1.35 -7.20
CA LEU A 144 -7.54 -0.56 -6.69
C LEU A 144 -7.63 -0.36 -5.16
N ASP A 145 -6.48 -0.50 -4.49
CA ASP A 145 -6.27 -0.13 -3.09
C ASP A 145 -5.53 1.21 -2.99
N THR A 146 -4.37 1.30 -3.65
CA THR A 146 -3.43 2.43 -3.51
C THR A 146 -2.73 2.74 -4.83
N VAL A 147 -2.54 4.02 -5.12
CA VAL A 147 -1.64 4.51 -6.16
C VAL A 147 -0.38 5.08 -5.50
N PHE A 148 0.77 4.55 -5.88
CA PHE A 148 2.06 4.99 -5.38
C PHE A 148 2.89 5.57 -6.52
N VAL A 149 3.36 6.81 -6.36
CA VAL A 149 4.21 7.49 -7.33
C VAL A 149 5.60 7.63 -6.72
N VAL A 150 6.61 7.04 -7.35
CA VAL A 150 7.98 7.06 -6.82
C VAL A 150 8.55 8.47 -6.91
N ASP A 151 8.89 9.07 -5.77
CA ASP A 151 9.64 10.33 -5.69
C ASP A 151 11.15 10.08 -5.51
N LYS A 152 11.50 9.36 -4.45
CA LYS A 152 12.88 9.02 -4.11
C LYS A 152 12.97 7.62 -3.52
N TYR A 153 14.20 7.13 -3.35
CA TYR A 153 14.44 5.88 -2.66
C TYR A 153 15.73 5.91 -1.83
N TYR A 154 15.83 4.98 -0.89
CA TYR A 154 17.08 4.62 -0.22
C TYR A 154 17.36 3.15 -0.41
N GLU A 155 18.62 2.81 -0.65
CA GLU A 155 19.07 1.42 -0.71
C GLU A 155 19.25 0.85 0.70
N LEU A 156 18.66 -0.31 0.91
CA LEU A 156 18.69 -1.08 2.15
C LEU A 156 19.49 -2.35 1.90
N ILE A 157 20.51 -2.61 2.71
CA ILE A 157 21.31 -3.83 2.63
C ILE A 157 21.03 -4.65 3.90
N LEU A 158 20.53 -5.87 3.72
CA LEU A 158 20.01 -6.72 4.81
C LEU A 158 21.06 -7.30 5.76
N ASP A 159 22.34 -6.98 5.59
CA ASP A 159 23.44 -7.47 6.43
C ASP A 159 23.96 -6.43 7.43
N ASN A 160 23.43 -5.20 7.40
CA ASN A 160 24.01 -4.09 8.13
C ASN A 160 22.96 -3.30 8.92
N ASN A 161 22.98 -3.45 10.26
CA ASN A 161 22.18 -2.66 11.21
C ASN A 161 22.33 -1.14 10.98
N LEU A 162 23.47 -0.68 10.43
CA LEU A 162 23.70 0.73 10.11
C LEU A 162 22.73 1.28 9.05
N SER A 163 22.31 0.47 8.08
CA SER A 163 21.38 0.95 7.04
C SER A 163 20.01 1.30 7.63
N ILE A 164 19.57 0.53 8.63
CA ILE A 164 18.30 0.73 9.29
C ILE A 164 18.37 1.90 10.26
N GLU A 165 19.45 2.03 11.06
CA GLU A 165 19.63 3.21 11.92
C GLU A 165 19.67 4.52 11.11
N LYS A 166 20.32 4.52 9.94
CA LYS A 166 20.31 5.69 9.04
C LYS A 166 18.90 6.05 8.58
N ILE A 167 18.08 5.05 8.25
CA ILE A 167 16.74 5.25 7.71
C ILE A 167 15.70 5.51 8.78
N LYS A 168 15.90 5.10 10.05
CA LYS A 168 15.00 5.44 11.16
C LYS A 168 14.78 6.95 11.30
N SER A 169 15.77 7.77 10.96
CA SER A 169 15.63 9.24 10.93
C SER A 169 14.79 9.77 9.77
N GLN A 170 14.60 8.96 8.72
CA GLN A 170 13.91 9.33 7.48
C GLN A 170 12.46 8.81 7.42
N VAL A 171 12.07 7.95 8.36
CA VAL A 171 10.74 7.33 8.41
C VAL A 171 10.12 7.51 9.78
N SER A 172 8.80 7.36 9.87
CA SER A 172 8.12 7.40 11.16
C SER A 172 8.49 6.20 12.03
N LEU A 173 8.44 6.38 13.36
CA LEU A 173 8.58 5.26 14.30
C LEU A 173 7.55 4.16 14.04
N VAL A 174 6.32 4.54 13.64
CA VAL A 174 5.29 3.56 13.27
C VAL A 174 5.75 2.69 12.11
N TYR A 175 6.28 3.28 11.03
CA TYR A 175 6.78 2.51 9.90
C TYR A 175 7.95 1.61 10.29
N ALA A 176 8.85 2.12 11.13
CA ALA A 176 9.96 1.33 11.66
C ALA A 176 9.44 0.12 12.45
N ASP A 177 8.43 0.30 13.29
CA ASP A 177 7.86 -0.75 14.15
C ASP A 177 7.06 -1.78 13.35
N VAL A 178 6.14 -1.34 12.46
CA VAL A 178 5.17 -2.22 11.79
C VAL A 178 5.68 -2.83 10.49
N THR A 179 6.68 -2.23 9.86
CA THR A 179 7.26 -2.71 8.61
C THR A 179 8.71 -3.09 8.84
N LEU A 180 9.62 -2.13 9.04
CA LEU A 180 11.08 -2.37 9.05
C LEU A 180 11.54 -3.38 10.12
N SER A 181 10.91 -3.41 11.29
CA SER A 181 11.31 -4.35 12.34
C SER A 181 11.01 -5.80 11.98
N GLN A 182 9.98 -6.06 11.17
CA GLN A 182 9.66 -7.41 10.71
C GLN A 182 10.70 -7.90 9.69
N ILE A 183 11.25 -6.99 8.89
CA ILE A 183 12.36 -7.27 7.98
C ILE A 183 13.63 -7.67 8.73
N ILE A 184 13.98 -6.96 9.81
CA ILE A 184 15.13 -7.33 10.66
C ILE A 184 14.95 -8.73 11.25
N ASN A 185 13.74 -9.03 11.73
CA ASN A 185 13.47 -10.34 12.32
C ASN A 185 13.56 -11.46 11.29
N ILE A 186 13.14 -11.23 10.05
CA ILE A 186 13.34 -12.18 8.95
C ILE A 186 14.84 -12.46 8.78
N ASN A 187 15.69 -11.43 8.70
CA ASN A 187 17.15 -11.60 8.56
C ASN A 187 17.79 -12.45 9.66
N ASN A 188 17.34 -12.28 10.90
CA ASN A 188 17.84 -13.05 12.04
C ASN A 188 17.39 -14.52 12.02
N THR A 189 16.33 -14.84 11.27
CA THR A 189 15.77 -16.21 11.15
C THR A 189 16.12 -16.92 9.84
N CYS A 190 16.77 -16.25 8.88
CA CYS A 190 17.24 -16.83 7.62
C CYS A 190 18.26 -17.98 7.78
N ASN A 191 18.72 -18.27 9.00
CA ASN A 191 19.51 -19.46 9.32
C ASN A 191 18.67 -20.74 9.56
N THR A 192 17.33 -20.66 9.54
CA THR A 192 16.46 -21.81 9.85
C THR A 192 15.41 -22.06 8.76
N GLY A 193 15.83 -22.69 7.66
CA GLY A 193 15.05 -23.70 6.92
C GLY A 193 13.65 -23.40 6.35
N SER A 194 13.11 -22.18 6.45
CA SER A 194 11.81 -21.85 5.84
C SER A 194 11.98 -20.91 4.65
N ASN A 195 11.86 -21.46 3.43
CA ASN A 195 11.56 -20.91 2.07
C ASN A 195 11.52 -19.39 1.76
N ASN A 196 12.11 -18.53 2.56
CA ASN A 196 12.28 -17.11 2.29
C ASN A 196 13.72 -16.92 1.79
N ASN A 197 13.88 -16.81 0.48
CA ASN A 197 15.15 -16.64 -0.23
C ASN A 197 15.83 -15.28 0.01
N CYS A 198 15.66 -14.66 1.18
CA CYS A 198 16.40 -13.44 1.53
C CYS A 198 17.82 -13.84 1.94
N THR A 199 18.76 -13.74 1.01
CA THR A 199 20.18 -14.00 1.28
C THR A 199 20.79 -12.78 1.97
N LYS A 200 21.66 -13.03 2.96
CA LYS A 200 22.49 -11.99 3.59
C LYS A 200 23.20 -11.18 2.49
N GLY A 201 23.17 -9.84 2.58
CA GLY A 201 23.72 -8.94 1.56
C GLY A 201 22.74 -8.57 0.44
N SER A 202 21.49 -9.08 0.48
CA SER A 202 20.44 -8.65 -0.45
C SER A 202 20.17 -7.14 -0.32
N VAL A 203 20.12 -6.49 -1.48
CA VAL A 203 19.81 -5.06 -1.61
C VAL A 203 18.33 -4.87 -1.93
N PHE A 204 17.67 -3.95 -1.24
CA PHE A 204 16.30 -3.51 -1.46
C PHE A 204 16.25 -2.00 -1.65
N ARG A 205 15.14 -1.50 -2.15
CA ARG A 205 14.86 -0.08 -2.18
C ARG A 205 13.64 0.25 -1.36
N LEU A 206 13.83 1.09 -0.35
CA LEU A 206 12.75 1.78 0.32
C LEU A 206 12.33 2.96 -0.54
N TYR A 207 11.15 2.88 -1.12
CA TYR A 207 10.59 3.96 -1.92
C TYR A 207 9.76 4.90 -1.07
N PHE A 208 9.82 6.18 -1.42
CA PHE A 208 9.00 7.26 -0.87
C PHE A 208 8.05 7.75 -1.95
N GLY A 209 6.78 7.86 -1.57
CA GLY A 209 5.72 8.35 -2.43
C GLY A 209 5.77 9.87 -2.58
N ALA A 210 5.56 10.35 -3.81
CA ALA A 210 5.30 11.75 -4.12
C ALA A 210 4.02 12.22 -3.40
N THR A 211 4.00 13.48 -2.97
CA THR A 211 2.92 14.09 -2.18
C THR A 211 2.32 15.26 -2.95
N VAL A 212 1.20 15.83 -2.49
CA VAL A 212 0.61 17.01 -3.14
C VAL A 212 1.48 18.27 -2.96
N GLU A 213 2.34 18.30 -1.94
CA GLU A 213 3.31 19.36 -1.69
C GLU A 213 4.63 19.15 -2.45
N ASN A 214 4.95 17.92 -2.84
CA ASN A 214 6.14 17.55 -3.62
C ASN A 214 5.75 16.62 -4.77
N LEU A 215 5.24 17.23 -5.83
CA LEU A 215 4.76 16.57 -7.04
C LEU A 215 5.92 16.00 -7.86
N VAL A 216 5.63 14.96 -8.62
CA VAL A 216 6.53 14.41 -9.64
C VAL A 216 5.82 14.48 -10.97
N ASP A 217 6.15 15.49 -11.78
CA ASP A 217 5.48 15.74 -13.06
C ASP A 217 3.95 15.79 -12.87
N GLU A 218 3.51 16.61 -11.91
CA GLU A 218 2.12 16.75 -11.43
C GLU A 218 1.50 15.51 -10.76
N MET A 219 2.18 14.37 -10.76
CA MET A 219 1.70 13.14 -10.13
C MET A 219 2.03 13.11 -8.63
N PHE A 220 1.15 12.47 -7.86
CA PHE A 220 1.31 12.17 -6.44
C PHE A 220 0.66 10.83 -6.06
N SER A 221 1.03 10.31 -4.90
CA SER A 221 0.49 9.06 -4.35
C SER A 221 -0.84 9.31 -3.65
N PHE A 222 -1.79 8.40 -3.79
CA PHE A 222 -3.11 8.53 -3.19
C PHE A 222 -3.80 7.19 -2.97
N PHE A 223 -4.86 7.18 -2.18
CA PHE A 223 -5.79 6.06 -2.04
C PHE A 223 -7.24 6.52 -2.25
N PRO A 224 -8.13 5.66 -2.79
CA PRO A 224 -9.55 5.96 -2.87
C PRO A 224 -10.18 6.04 -1.48
N CYS A 225 -10.91 7.10 -1.18
CA CYS A 225 -11.55 7.29 0.13
C CYS A 225 -12.92 7.97 0.03
N LEU A 226 -13.60 8.07 1.16
CA LEU A 226 -14.71 8.98 1.41
C LEU A 226 -14.53 9.64 2.78
N PRO A 227 -15.01 10.88 2.97
CA PRO A 227 -15.15 11.42 4.32
C PRO A 227 -16.14 10.54 5.11
N TYR A 228 -15.78 10.20 6.34
CA TYR A 228 -16.65 9.51 7.27
C TYR A 228 -17.88 10.38 7.59
N LYS A 229 -19.02 9.72 7.80
CA LYS A 229 -20.25 10.36 8.24
C LYS A 229 -20.80 9.56 9.39
N ASP A 230 -21.24 10.25 10.44
CA ASP A 230 -21.94 9.60 11.55
C ASP A 230 -23.17 8.87 11.00
N ASN A 231 -23.40 7.65 11.47
CA ASN A 231 -24.45 6.74 10.99
C ASN A 231 -24.27 6.23 9.55
N MET A 232 -23.03 6.15 9.04
CA MET A 232 -22.75 5.47 7.78
C MET A 232 -23.20 3.99 7.86
N ILE A 233 -24.32 3.65 7.22
CA ILE A 233 -24.87 2.27 7.24
C ILE A 233 -24.14 1.29 6.32
N LYS A 234 -23.25 1.79 5.44
CA LYS A 234 -22.46 0.98 4.51
C LYS A 234 -21.15 1.65 4.14
N GLY A 235 -20.10 0.86 3.93
CA GLY A 235 -18.87 1.33 3.29
C GLY A 235 -18.99 1.41 1.76
N PHE A 236 -17.85 1.44 1.07
CA PHE A 236 -17.81 1.48 -0.40
C PHE A 236 -16.97 0.34 -0.99
N LYS A 237 -17.21 0.02 -2.27
CA LYS A 237 -16.42 -0.95 -3.03
C LYS A 237 -15.12 -0.31 -3.51
N ARG A 238 -14.02 -1.05 -3.44
CA ARG A 238 -12.77 -0.67 -4.12
C ARG A 238 -13.03 -0.34 -5.60
N PRO A 239 -12.53 0.79 -6.11
CA PRO A 239 -12.85 1.22 -7.47
C PRO A 239 -12.23 0.27 -8.49
N VAL A 240 -13.00 -0.03 -9.55
CA VAL A 240 -12.52 -0.78 -10.71
C VAL A 240 -11.71 0.15 -11.58
N ILE A 241 -10.53 -0.27 -12.01
CA ILE A 241 -9.70 0.50 -12.94
C ILE A 241 -9.51 -0.29 -14.24
N TYR A 242 -9.77 0.39 -15.35
CA TYR A 242 -9.66 -0.10 -16.70
C TYR A 242 -8.74 0.79 -17.54
N ILE A 243 -7.60 0.25 -17.92
CA ILE A 243 -6.67 0.91 -18.86
C ILE A 243 -6.16 -0.19 -19.80
N PRO A 244 -6.69 -0.28 -21.04
CA PRO A 244 -6.28 -1.27 -22.02
C PRO A 244 -4.76 -1.32 -22.17
N GLU A 245 -4.21 -2.51 -22.38
CA GLU A 245 -2.78 -2.79 -22.60
C GLU A 245 -1.85 -2.48 -21.40
N VAL A 246 -2.24 -1.58 -20.51
CA VAL A 246 -1.51 -1.22 -19.29
C VAL A 246 -1.92 -2.14 -18.13
N ILE A 247 -3.21 -2.39 -17.94
CA ILE A 247 -3.73 -3.26 -16.88
C ILE A 247 -4.15 -4.61 -17.47
N ASN A 248 -3.72 -5.72 -16.86
CA ASN A 248 -4.24 -7.05 -17.16
C ASN A 248 -5.31 -7.43 -16.14
N HIS A 249 -6.58 -7.44 -16.58
CA HIS A 249 -7.74 -7.68 -15.71
C HIS A 249 -7.90 -9.14 -15.27
N GLY A 250 -7.34 -10.09 -16.02
CA GLY A 250 -7.36 -11.52 -15.68
C GLY A 250 -6.21 -11.94 -14.76
N LYS A 251 -5.32 -11.02 -14.37
CA LYS A 251 -4.15 -11.35 -13.54
C LYS A 251 -4.56 -11.45 -12.08
N ASN A 252 -4.45 -12.64 -11.50
CA ASN A 252 -4.88 -12.88 -10.11
C ASN A 252 -3.78 -12.63 -9.06
N GLN A 253 -2.50 -12.70 -9.44
CA GLN A 253 -1.35 -12.50 -8.54
C GLN A 253 -0.08 -12.02 -9.27
N GLY A 254 0.87 -11.48 -8.50
CA GLY A 254 2.18 -11.01 -8.98
C GLY A 254 2.14 -9.63 -9.63
N VAL A 255 3.20 -9.25 -10.33
CA VAL A 255 3.34 -7.92 -10.95
C VAL A 255 3.27 -7.97 -12.47
N LYS A 256 2.73 -6.92 -13.07
CA LYS A 256 2.85 -6.63 -14.50
C LYS A 256 3.58 -5.30 -14.64
N PHE A 257 4.63 -5.30 -15.43
CA PHE A 257 5.41 -4.12 -15.76
C PHE A 257 5.01 -3.66 -17.15
N THR A 258 4.59 -2.40 -17.26
CA THR A 258 4.42 -1.72 -18.53
C THR A 258 5.49 -0.65 -18.62
N PRO A 259 6.50 -0.83 -19.49
CA PRO A 259 7.43 0.24 -19.81
C PRO A 259 6.67 1.44 -20.37
N SER A 260 7.06 2.65 -20.01
CA SER A 260 6.62 3.83 -20.75
C SER A 260 7.17 3.68 -22.19
N SER A 261 6.31 3.79 -23.19
CA SER A 261 6.49 3.41 -24.61
C SER A 261 6.93 1.95 -24.92
N THR A 262 6.10 1.27 -25.72
CA THR A 262 6.34 -0.02 -26.39
C THR A 262 6.82 0.14 -27.84
N SER A 263 7.09 1.37 -28.29
CA SER A 263 7.50 1.70 -29.66
C SER A 263 8.78 2.52 -29.66
N SER A 264 9.94 1.85 -29.69
CA SER A 264 11.27 2.33 -30.15
C SER A 264 11.81 3.72 -29.74
N ALA A 265 11.15 4.49 -28.87
CA ALA A 265 11.53 5.83 -28.46
C ALA A 265 11.32 5.99 -26.95
N LYS A 266 12.43 5.93 -26.19
CA LYS A 266 12.59 6.24 -24.75
C LYS A 266 11.30 6.44 -23.94
N ALA A 267 11.09 5.55 -22.98
CA ALA A 267 10.16 5.71 -21.87
C ALA A 267 10.05 7.15 -21.33
N THR A 268 8.88 7.77 -21.48
CA THR A 268 8.63 9.14 -21.03
C THR A 268 7.80 9.17 -19.75
N ILE A 269 8.12 10.10 -18.87
CA ILE A 269 7.34 10.38 -17.65
C ILE A 269 5.90 10.78 -17.99
N GLN A 270 5.69 11.37 -19.16
CA GLN A 270 4.38 11.75 -19.69
C GLN A 270 3.43 10.56 -19.88
N ASP A 271 3.92 9.37 -20.27
CA ASP A 271 3.05 8.20 -20.41
C ASP A 271 2.56 7.71 -19.05
N ASN A 272 3.42 7.79 -18.04
CA ASN A 272 3.04 7.49 -16.65
C ASN A 272 2.03 8.51 -16.14
N TYR A 273 2.24 9.81 -16.41
CA TYR A 273 1.27 10.86 -16.09
C TYR A 273 -0.10 10.59 -16.70
N ARG A 274 -0.17 10.32 -18.02
CA ARG A 274 -1.44 10.03 -18.71
C ARG A 274 -2.16 8.83 -18.11
N ASN A 275 -1.43 7.76 -17.78
CA ASN A 275 -2.03 6.59 -17.16
C ASN A 275 -2.46 6.86 -15.72
N TRP A 276 -1.65 7.58 -14.93
CA TRP A 276 -1.99 8.00 -13.56
C TRP A 276 -3.24 8.88 -13.54
N GLN A 277 -3.34 9.83 -14.46
CA GLN A 277 -4.50 10.70 -14.60
C GLN A 277 -5.77 9.88 -14.91
N LYS A 278 -5.71 8.93 -15.84
CA LYS A 278 -6.82 8.00 -16.11
C LYS A 278 -7.24 7.19 -14.88
N VAL A 279 -6.31 6.81 -14.01
CA VAL A 279 -6.64 6.13 -12.75
C VAL A 279 -7.40 7.08 -11.83
N LYS A 280 -6.88 8.29 -11.62
CA LYS A 280 -7.51 9.32 -10.76
C LYS A 280 -8.93 9.63 -11.22
N GLU A 281 -9.12 9.89 -12.52
CA GLU A 281 -10.43 10.18 -13.13
C GLU A 281 -11.42 9.02 -12.94
N GLN A 282 -10.98 7.77 -13.05
CA GLN A 282 -11.84 6.60 -12.83
C GLN A 282 -12.24 6.42 -11.36
N VAL A 283 -11.38 6.79 -10.42
CA VAL A 283 -11.73 6.80 -8.98
C VAL A 283 -12.82 7.84 -8.72
N GLU A 284 -12.64 9.06 -9.24
CA GLU A 284 -13.60 10.16 -9.09
C GLU A 284 -14.94 9.86 -9.79
N ALA A 285 -14.91 9.25 -10.99
CA ALA A 285 -16.11 8.81 -11.71
C ALA A 285 -16.93 7.76 -10.93
N GLN A 286 -16.28 6.99 -10.05
CA GLN A 286 -16.94 6.07 -9.12
C GLN A 286 -17.40 6.74 -7.82
N LYS A 287 -17.47 8.08 -7.80
CA LYS A 287 -17.93 8.93 -6.70
C LYS A 287 -17.07 8.81 -5.44
N LEU A 288 -15.82 8.38 -5.58
CA LEU A 288 -14.84 8.36 -4.51
C LEU A 288 -13.99 9.62 -4.54
N LYS A 289 -13.33 9.91 -3.43
CA LYS A 289 -12.38 11.01 -3.27
C LYS A 289 -10.95 10.50 -3.33
N ILE A 290 -10.02 11.43 -3.57
CA ILE A 290 -8.59 11.17 -3.64
C ILE A 290 -7.97 11.47 -2.27
N GLY A 291 -7.72 10.43 -1.46
CA GLY A 291 -7.07 10.54 -0.16
C GLY A 291 -5.56 10.68 -0.33
N VAL A 292 -4.98 11.74 0.25
CA VAL A 292 -3.56 12.12 0.04
C VAL A 292 -2.74 12.09 1.32
N TYR A 293 -3.41 11.97 2.46
CA TYR A 293 -2.79 11.89 3.77
C TYR A 293 -3.73 11.19 4.74
N THR A 294 -3.17 10.43 5.66
CA THR A 294 -3.87 9.96 6.84
C THR A 294 -2.90 9.87 8.01
N GLU A 295 -3.36 10.17 9.22
CA GLU A 295 -2.50 10.22 10.41
C GLU A 295 -1.85 8.88 10.72
N LEU A 296 -0.72 8.90 11.41
CA LEU A 296 -0.08 7.65 11.85
C LEU A 296 -0.95 6.95 12.91
N PRO A 297 -1.22 5.64 12.78
CA PRO A 297 -1.91 4.88 13.81
C PRO A 297 -1.21 4.99 15.17
N GLN A 298 -2.00 5.13 16.23
CA GLN A 298 -1.47 5.32 17.56
C GLN A 298 -0.77 4.06 18.07
N LYS A 299 0.34 4.27 18.77
CA LYS A 299 0.98 3.24 19.58
C LYS A 299 0.20 3.07 20.88
N ARG A 300 -0.19 1.85 21.21
CA ARG A 300 -0.84 1.48 22.47
C ARG A 300 0.04 0.52 23.27
#